data_AF-A0A969FSW8-F1
#
_entry.id   AF-A0A969FSW8-F1
#
_cell.length_a   1.000
_cell.length_b   1.000
_cell.length_c   1.000
_cell.angle_alpha   90.00
_cell.angle_beta   90.00
_cell.angle_gamma   90.00
#
_symmetry.space_group_name_H-M   'P 1'
#
loop_
_entity.id
_entity.type
_entity.pdbx_description
1 polymer ?
#
loop_
_entity_poly.entity_id
_entity_poly.type
_entity_poly.pdbx_seq_one_letter_code
_entity_poly.pdbx_strand_id
1 'polypeptide(L)'
;MRTARQRQQQLSKAERSAYRRQKRQSLTRAVTHIPLLALTEANADKVAQLDALADEYQRVCQWYATHFCAQGAADRTTPLLIESTLSDKWHRCAIRRAAGIAQSWLSNRDRAWREYQEALAEYDAHPDEHAPDEPLPPGCRVRFQMAAGTQTVTYPDGTTRPYRTPPTWTEPSSPHLTRTVLLAENDVATLRPAEDTATFPFWLRVSTLTAGARIDLPVTLA
;
A
#
# COMPACT_ATOMS: atom_id res chain seq x y z
N MET A 1 17.83 -1.79 -47.67
CA MET A 1 17.56 -1.18 -46.35
C MET A 1 16.26 -1.75 -45.79
N ARG A 2 16.30 -2.55 -44.71
CA ARG A 2 15.09 -3.11 -44.08
C ARG A 2 14.55 -2.11 -43.04
N THR A 3 13.25 -1.84 -43.08
CA THR A 3 12.56 -0.88 -42.19
C THR A 3 12.52 -1.38 -40.74
N ALA A 4 12.46 -0.45 -39.77
CA ALA A 4 12.49 -0.73 -38.33
C ALA A 4 11.43 -1.76 -37.86
N ARG A 5 10.32 -1.90 -38.60
CA ARG A 5 9.26 -2.90 -38.38
C ARG A 5 9.73 -4.34 -38.65
N GLN A 6 10.60 -4.57 -39.64
CA GLN A 6 11.13 -5.90 -39.96
C GLN A 6 12.20 -6.38 -38.95
N ARG A 7 12.91 -5.46 -38.28
CA ARG A 7 13.85 -5.81 -37.19
C ARG A 7 13.13 -6.32 -35.93
N GLN A 8 11.92 -5.84 -35.63
CA GLN A 8 11.17 -6.26 -34.44
C GLN A 8 10.65 -7.71 -34.50
N GLN A 9 10.40 -8.23 -35.71
CA GLN A 9 9.87 -9.58 -35.88
C GLN A 9 10.95 -10.68 -35.74
N GLN A 10 12.23 -10.34 -35.86
CA GLN A 10 13.34 -11.29 -35.72
C GLN A 10 13.91 -11.40 -34.30
N LEU A 11 13.50 -10.51 -33.38
CA LEU A 11 13.90 -10.60 -31.98
C LEU A 11 13.22 -11.79 -31.31
N SER A 12 14.00 -12.61 -30.61
CA SER A 12 13.51 -13.68 -29.75
C SER A 12 12.56 -13.15 -28.68
N LYS A 13 11.75 -14.02 -28.09
CA LYS A 13 10.81 -13.64 -27.02
C LYS A 13 11.54 -12.97 -25.83
N ALA A 14 12.77 -13.40 -25.55
CA ALA A 14 13.64 -12.82 -24.52
C ALA A 14 14.12 -11.41 -24.89
N GLU A 15 14.53 -11.17 -26.14
CA GLU A 15 14.98 -9.86 -26.60
C GLU A 15 13.83 -8.85 -26.71
N ARG A 16 12.62 -9.29 -27.11
CA ARG A 16 11.42 -8.44 -27.08
C ARG A 16 11.03 -8.07 -25.64
N SER A 17 11.19 -9.01 -24.70
CA SER A 17 11.01 -8.78 -23.27
C SER A 17 12.03 -7.78 -22.74
N ALA A 18 13.31 -7.96 -23.04
CA ALA A 18 14.38 -7.04 -22.66
C ALA A 18 14.18 -5.64 -23.25
N TYR A 19 13.84 -5.53 -24.54
CA TYR A 19 13.52 -4.25 -25.18
C TYR A 19 12.30 -3.56 -24.55
N ARG A 20 11.25 -4.31 -24.20
CA ARG A 20 10.09 -3.76 -23.45
C ARG A 20 10.48 -3.36 -22.03
N ARG A 21 11.35 -4.11 -21.36
CA ARG A 21 11.85 -3.83 -20.00
C ARG A 21 12.73 -2.59 -19.99
N GLN A 22 13.56 -2.41 -21.02
CA GLN A 22 14.40 -1.24 -21.25
C GLN A 22 13.55 0.00 -21.60
N LYS A 23 12.54 -0.14 -22.46
CA LYS A 23 11.57 0.94 -22.76
C LYS A 23 10.64 1.26 -21.57
N ARG A 24 10.47 0.32 -20.64
CA ARG A 24 9.76 0.47 -19.36
C ARG A 24 10.63 0.92 -18.20
N GLN A 25 11.90 1.25 -18.42
CA GLN A 25 12.65 2.04 -17.46
C GLN A 25 12.08 3.46 -17.48
N SER A 26 10.86 3.62 -16.97
CA SER A 26 10.43 4.90 -16.42
C SER A 26 11.48 5.25 -15.39
N LEU A 27 12.24 6.32 -15.64
CA LEU A 27 13.07 6.95 -14.65
C LEU A 27 12.15 7.32 -13.47
N THR A 28 12.04 6.44 -12.49
CA THR A 28 11.37 6.71 -11.22
C THR A 28 12.35 7.56 -10.41
N ARG A 29 12.47 8.84 -10.77
CA ARG A 29 13.24 9.80 -9.99
C ARG A 29 12.32 10.37 -8.92
N ALA A 30 12.77 10.33 -7.67
CA ALA A 30 12.07 10.98 -6.58
C ALA A 30 12.14 12.50 -6.78
N VAL A 31 11.00 13.18 -6.66
CA VAL A 31 10.97 14.65 -6.56
C VAL A 31 11.24 14.97 -5.11
N THR A 32 12.45 15.43 -4.80
CA THR A 32 12.91 15.65 -3.42
C THR A 32 12.59 17.03 -2.88
N HIS A 33 12.23 18.01 -3.73
CA HIS A 33 11.97 19.36 -3.28
C HIS A 33 10.91 20.08 -4.13
N ILE A 34 9.82 20.45 -3.48
CA ILE A 34 8.95 21.55 -3.91
C ILE A 34 9.15 22.61 -2.82
N PRO A 35 9.76 23.77 -3.09
CA PRO A 35 9.81 24.86 -2.12
C PRO A 35 8.39 25.43 -1.96
N LEU A 36 7.55 24.70 -1.21
CA LEU A 36 6.16 25.07 -0.97
C LEU A 36 6.08 26.40 -0.22
N LEU A 37 7.07 26.73 0.62
CA LEU A 37 7.09 27.97 1.41
C LEU A 37 7.08 29.24 0.54
N ALA A 38 7.86 29.26 -0.55
CA ALA A 38 7.87 30.38 -1.51
C ALA A 38 6.65 30.36 -2.46
N LEU A 39 6.04 29.18 -2.64
CA LEU A 39 4.81 29.00 -3.41
C LEU A 39 3.54 29.33 -2.59
N THR A 40 3.52 29.16 -1.27
CA THR A 40 2.33 29.43 -0.44
C THR A 40 1.98 30.91 -0.38
N GLU A 41 2.97 31.80 -0.38
CA GLU A 41 2.70 33.25 -0.34
C GLU A 41 2.28 33.80 -1.71
N ALA A 42 2.88 33.31 -2.80
CA ALA A 42 2.62 33.79 -4.16
C ALA A 42 1.58 32.97 -4.95
N ASN A 43 1.26 31.75 -4.51
CA ASN A 43 0.41 30.78 -5.21
C ASN A 43 -0.50 29.99 -4.26
N ALA A 44 -0.99 30.62 -3.17
CA ALA A 44 -1.89 30.01 -2.20
C ALA A 44 -3.06 29.24 -2.85
N ASP A 45 -3.67 29.81 -3.88
CA ASP A 45 -4.79 29.20 -4.60
C ASP A 45 -4.42 27.87 -5.29
N LYS A 46 -3.19 27.73 -5.78
CA LYS A 46 -2.72 26.50 -6.43
C LYS A 46 -2.44 25.42 -5.39
N VAL A 47 -1.88 25.80 -4.24
CA VAL A 47 -1.65 24.89 -3.12
C VAL A 47 -2.99 24.37 -2.59
N ALA A 48 -3.95 25.27 -2.35
CA ALA A 48 -5.30 24.90 -1.91
C ALA A 48 -6.02 23.96 -2.91
N GLN A 49 -5.87 24.19 -4.22
CA GLN A 49 -6.41 23.28 -5.23
C GLN A 49 -5.75 21.91 -5.23
N LEU A 50 -4.44 21.84 -4.95
CA LEU A 50 -3.72 20.58 -4.83
C LEU A 50 -4.13 19.81 -3.57
N ASP A 51 -4.29 20.51 -2.45
CA ASP A 51 -4.75 19.93 -1.18
C ASP A 51 -6.17 19.38 -1.34
N ALA A 52 -7.09 20.16 -1.92
CA ALA A 52 -8.46 19.69 -2.20
C ALA A 52 -8.48 18.46 -3.12
N LEU A 53 -7.63 18.43 -4.15
CA LEU A 53 -7.46 17.26 -5.01
C LEU A 53 -6.94 16.05 -4.22
N ALA A 54 -5.97 16.28 -3.33
CA ALA A 54 -5.33 15.24 -2.55
C ALA A 54 -6.28 14.63 -1.51
N ASP A 55 -7.07 15.46 -0.84
CA ASP A 55 -8.10 15.05 0.11
C ASP A 55 -9.17 14.18 -0.57
N GLU A 56 -9.71 14.64 -1.69
CA GLU A 56 -10.71 13.87 -2.43
C GLU A 56 -10.12 12.57 -2.99
N TYR A 57 -8.90 12.62 -3.53
CA TYR A 57 -8.18 11.44 -4.00
C TYR A 57 -7.97 10.41 -2.88
N GLN A 58 -7.58 10.86 -1.69
CA GLN A 58 -7.39 10.00 -0.54
C GLN A 58 -8.71 9.40 -0.05
N ARG A 59 -9.79 10.18 0.00
CA ARG A 59 -11.14 9.70 0.34
C ARG A 59 -11.57 8.58 -0.59
N VAL A 60 -11.44 8.78 -1.91
CA VAL A 60 -11.78 7.76 -2.92
C VAL A 60 -10.88 6.53 -2.78
N CYS A 61 -9.57 6.71 -2.62
CA CYS A 61 -8.64 5.60 -2.40
C CYS A 61 -8.99 4.78 -1.16
N GLN A 62 -9.28 5.44 -0.03
CA GLN A 62 -9.64 4.78 1.22
C GLN A 62 -10.91 3.95 1.05
N TRP A 63 -11.94 4.52 0.42
CA TRP A 63 -13.19 3.82 0.19
C TRP A 63 -12.99 2.54 -0.63
N TYR A 64 -12.29 2.63 -1.76
CA TYR A 64 -12.03 1.45 -2.61
C TYR A 64 -11.12 0.43 -1.93
N ALA A 65 -10.13 0.87 -1.14
CA ALA A 65 -9.26 -0.04 -0.43
C ALA A 65 -10.08 -0.87 0.59
N THR A 66 -10.94 -0.21 1.36
CA THR A 66 -11.87 -0.89 2.28
C THR A 66 -12.83 -1.82 1.52
N HIS A 67 -13.40 -1.37 0.40
CA HIS A 67 -14.30 -2.17 -0.43
C HIS A 67 -13.63 -3.45 -0.95
N PHE A 68 -12.44 -3.36 -1.52
CA PHE A 68 -11.71 -4.51 -2.05
C PHE A 68 -11.27 -5.49 -0.95
N CYS A 69 -10.83 -4.96 0.20
CA CYS A 69 -10.48 -5.81 1.35
C CYS A 69 -11.71 -6.57 1.86
N ALA A 70 -12.87 -5.92 1.95
CA ALA A 70 -14.12 -6.56 2.38
C ALA A 70 -14.61 -7.63 1.39
N GLN A 71 -14.38 -7.45 0.09
CA GLN A 71 -14.73 -8.44 -0.94
C GLN A 71 -13.73 -9.59 -1.09
N GLY A 72 -12.52 -9.46 -0.54
CA GLY A 72 -11.45 -10.43 -0.75
C GLY A 72 -10.84 -10.39 -2.17
N ALA A 73 -11.14 -9.36 -2.97
CA ALA A 73 -10.67 -9.24 -4.34
C ALA A 73 -10.34 -7.80 -4.71
N ALA A 74 -9.14 -7.59 -5.25
CA ALA A 74 -8.69 -6.29 -5.73
C ALA A 74 -8.79 -6.22 -7.27
N ASP A 75 -9.67 -5.36 -7.78
CA ASP A 75 -9.82 -5.16 -9.23
C ASP A 75 -9.49 -3.70 -9.62
N ARG A 76 -8.45 -3.57 -10.46
CA ARG A 76 -7.97 -2.29 -11.01
C ARG A 76 -8.89 -1.70 -12.06
N THR A 77 -9.83 -2.49 -12.58
CA THR A 77 -10.77 -2.13 -13.65
C THR A 77 -12.18 -1.85 -13.15
N THR A 78 -12.40 -2.00 -11.85
CA THR A 78 -13.66 -1.73 -11.15
C THR A 78 -14.32 -0.45 -11.66
N PRO A 79 -15.64 -0.47 -11.95
CA PRO A 79 -16.36 0.73 -12.35
C PRO A 79 -16.34 1.81 -11.26
N LEU A 80 -16.76 3.02 -11.61
CA LEU A 80 -16.95 4.09 -10.64
C LEU A 80 -18.19 3.74 -9.80
N LEU A 81 -17.98 3.39 -8.53
CA LEU A 81 -19.01 2.90 -7.60
C LEU A 81 -19.45 3.95 -6.60
N ILE A 82 -18.67 5.03 -6.46
CA ILE A 82 -18.96 6.15 -5.57
C ILE A 82 -18.94 7.45 -6.34
N GLU A 83 -19.73 8.39 -5.86
CA GLU A 83 -19.66 9.77 -6.32
C GLU A 83 -18.38 10.43 -5.84
N SER A 84 -17.84 11.28 -6.70
CA SER A 84 -16.55 11.92 -6.53
C SER A 84 -16.50 13.19 -7.37
N THR A 85 -15.81 14.19 -6.84
CA THR A 85 -15.48 15.41 -7.58
C THR A 85 -14.23 15.26 -8.45
N LEU A 86 -13.52 14.12 -8.33
CA LEU A 86 -12.42 13.79 -9.23
C LEU A 86 -12.92 13.62 -10.66
N SER A 87 -12.14 14.09 -11.62
CA SER A 87 -12.30 13.63 -13.00
C SER A 87 -12.17 12.11 -13.10
N ASP A 88 -12.81 11.48 -14.10
CA ASP A 88 -12.73 10.03 -14.36
C ASP A 88 -11.29 9.51 -14.34
N LYS A 89 -10.35 10.26 -14.91
CA LYS A 89 -8.93 9.87 -14.95
C LYS A 89 -8.31 9.78 -13.56
N TRP A 90 -8.57 10.78 -12.71
CA TRP A 90 -8.11 10.78 -11.33
C TRP A 90 -8.78 9.69 -10.50
N HIS A 91 -10.08 9.47 -10.71
CA HIS A 91 -10.82 8.39 -10.08
C HIS A 91 -10.24 7.02 -10.45
N ARG A 92 -9.90 6.80 -11.73
CA ARG A 92 -9.23 5.57 -12.18
C ARG A 92 -7.85 5.40 -11.54
N CYS A 93 -7.07 6.48 -11.38
CA CYS A 93 -5.80 6.43 -10.65
C CYS A 93 -6.02 5.99 -9.19
N ALA A 94 -7.04 6.55 -8.54
CA ALA A 94 -7.42 6.20 -7.17
C ALA A 94 -7.82 4.71 -7.03
N ILE A 95 -8.64 4.18 -7.95
CA ILE A 95 -9.01 2.76 -8.00
C ILE A 95 -7.79 1.87 -8.13
N ARG A 96 -6.87 2.17 -9.05
CA ARG A 96 -5.66 1.37 -9.26
C ARG A 96 -4.76 1.38 -8.02
N ARG A 97 -4.62 2.55 -7.38
CA ARG A 97 -3.86 2.68 -6.13
C ARG A 97 -4.50 1.85 -5.02
N ALA A 98 -5.81 1.98 -4.82
CA ALA A 98 -6.58 1.22 -3.84
C ALA A 98 -6.46 -0.29 -4.07
N ALA A 99 -6.57 -0.76 -5.31
CA ALA A 99 -6.39 -2.17 -5.66
C ALA A 99 -4.98 -2.68 -5.31
N GLY A 100 -3.93 -1.87 -5.53
CA GLY A 100 -2.57 -2.24 -5.11
C GLY A 100 -2.42 -2.37 -3.59
N ILE A 101 -3.07 -1.47 -2.83
CA ILE A 101 -3.08 -1.50 -1.35
C ILE A 101 -3.83 -2.73 -0.85
N ALA A 102 -5.03 -2.98 -1.38
CA ALA A 102 -5.85 -4.13 -1.02
C ALA A 102 -5.15 -5.45 -1.37
N GLN A 103 -4.51 -5.55 -2.55
CA GLN A 103 -3.74 -6.73 -2.93
C GLN A 103 -2.59 -7.01 -1.95
N SER A 104 -1.88 -5.96 -1.51
CA SER A 104 -0.84 -6.12 -0.50
C SER A 104 -1.40 -6.58 0.85
N TRP A 105 -2.54 -6.01 1.27
CA TRP A 105 -3.20 -6.38 2.53
C TRP A 105 -3.69 -7.83 2.50
N LEU A 106 -4.38 -8.24 1.44
CA LEU A 106 -4.88 -9.62 1.25
C LEU A 106 -3.73 -10.63 1.29
N SER A 107 -2.63 -10.36 0.56
CA SER A 107 -1.43 -11.20 0.60
C SER A 107 -0.85 -11.34 2.01
N ASN A 108 -0.82 -10.26 2.79
CA ASN A 108 -0.29 -10.29 4.15
C ASN A 108 -1.22 -11.05 5.09
N ARG A 109 -2.54 -10.85 4.95
CA ARG A 109 -3.57 -11.61 5.68
C ARG A 109 -3.47 -13.11 5.40
N ASP A 110 -3.34 -13.51 4.13
CA ASP A 110 -3.21 -14.92 3.75
C ASP A 110 -1.91 -15.56 4.28
N ARG A 111 -0.85 -14.76 4.40
CA ARG A 111 0.39 -15.21 5.04
C ARG A 111 0.18 -15.40 6.54
N ALA A 112 -0.37 -14.40 7.22
CA ALA A 112 -0.63 -14.49 8.66
C ALA A 112 -1.57 -15.65 8.99
N TRP A 113 -2.56 -15.92 8.14
CA TRP A 113 -3.45 -17.07 8.29
C TRP A 113 -2.70 -18.39 8.19
N ARG A 114 -1.78 -18.53 7.23
CA ARG A 114 -0.94 -19.74 7.11
C ARG A 114 -0.01 -19.92 8.31
N GLU A 115 0.65 -18.86 8.75
CA GLU A 115 1.51 -18.87 9.95
C GLU A 115 0.69 -19.28 11.20
N TYR A 116 -0.55 -18.80 11.32
CA TYR A 116 -1.46 -19.22 12.38
C TYR A 116 -1.83 -20.71 12.29
N GLN A 117 -2.15 -21.21 11.09
CA GLN A 117 -2.47 -22.63 10.88
C GLN A 117 -1.28 -23.55 11.19
N GLU A 118 -0.07 -23.13 10.81
CA GLU A 118 1.17 -23.83 11.14
C GLU A 118 1.41 -23.87 12.65
N ALA A 119 1.24 -22.73 13.33
CA ALA A 119 1.36 -22.65 14.78
C ALA A 119 0.30 -23.49 15.51
N LEU A 120 -0.94 -23.55 14.99
CA LEU A 120 -2.00 -24.38 15.54
C LEU A 120 -1.69 -25.87 15.36
N ALA A 121 -1.23 -26.27 14.18
CA ALA A 121 -0.82 -27.65 13.93
C ALA A 121 0.38 -28.06 14.80
N GLU A 122 1.34 -27.16 15.01
CA GLU A 122 2.46 -27.40 15.94
C GLU A 122 1.96 -27.54 17.38
N TYR A 123 1.03 -26.69 17.82
CA TYR A 123 0.40 -26.80 19.13
C TYR A 123 -0.28 -28.16 19.29
N ASP A 124 -1.16 -28.54 18.36
CA ASP A 124 -1.90 -29.81 18.41
C ASP A 124 -0.99 -31.05 18.37
N ALA A 125 0.19 -30.95 17.78
CA ALA A 125 1.18 -32.03 17.75
C ALA A 125 1.91 -32.26 19.09
N HIS A 126 1.84 -31.33 20.05
CA HIS A 126 2.53 -31.39 21.34
C HIS A 126 1.55 -31.29 22.53
N PRO A 127 0.61 -32.25 22.68
CA PRO A 127 -0.40 -32.22 23.74
C PRO A 127 0.20 -32.32 25.16
N ASP A 128 1.41 -32.83 25.30
CA ASP A 128 2.16 -32.89 26.56
C ASP A 128 2.65 -31.52 27.04
N GLU A 129 2.78 -30.55 26.12
CA GLU A 129 3.11 -29.15 26.44
C GLU A 129 1.86 -28.30 26.70
N HIS A 130 0.66 -28.88 26.60
CA HIS A 130 -0.60 -28.17 26.87
C HIS A 130 -0.82 -28.04 28.36
N ALA A 131 -1.44 -26.92 28.76
CA ALA A 131 -1.95 -26.80 30.12
C ALA A 131 -2.98 -27.92 30.36
N PRO A 132 -3.00 -28.54 31.56
CA PRO A 132 -3.96 -29.60 31.85
C PRO A 132 -5.40 -29.09 31.73
N ASP A 133 -6.28 -29.91 31.13
CA ASP A 133 -7.71 -29.61 30.98
C ASP A 133 -8.46 -29.61 32.32
N GLU A 134 -7.91 -30.31 33.32
CA GLU A 134 -8.46 -30.33 34.68
C GLU A 134 -8.15 -29.03 35.44
N PRO A 135 -9.06 -28.57 36.31
CA PRO A 135 -8.79 -27.42 37.15
C PRO A 135 -7.53 -27.67 37.99
N LEU A 136 -6.61 -26.71 37.94
CA LEU A 136 -5.36 -26.80 38.68
C LEU A 136 -5.63 -27.06 40.17
N PRO A 137 -4.80 -27.91 40.82
CA PRO A 137 -4.94 -28.18 42.24
C PRO A 137 -5.01 -26.89 43.09
N PRO A 138 -5.77 -26.90 44.20
CA PRO A 138 -5.79 -25.77 45.13
C PRO A 138 -4.38 -25.37 45.57
N GLY A 139 -4.05 -24.08 45.50
CA GLY A 139 -2.74 -23.55 45.86
C GLY A 139 -1.74 -23.39 44.71
N CYS A 140 -2.10 -23.81 43.48
CA CYS A 140 -1.31 -23.48 42.29
C CYS A 140 -1.27 -21.96 42.03
N ARG A 141 -0.11 -21.46 41.60
CA ARG A 141 0.06 -20.08 41.14
C ARG A 141 0.34 -20.08 39.64
N VAL A 142 -0.42 -19.28 38.90
CA VAL A 142 -0.29 -19.16 37.46
C VAL A 142 0.30 -17.80 37.10
N ARG A 143 1.34 -17.81 36.27
CA ARG A 143 1.90 -16.59 35.66
C ARG A 143 1.80 -16.70 34.14
N PHE A 144 1.18 -15.71 33.53
CA PHE A 144 1.08 -15.60 32.08
C PHE A 144 2.18 -14.67 31.56
N GLN A 145 2.96 -15.13 30.59
CA GLN A 145 3.85 -14.27 29.80
C GLN A 145 3.26 -14.07 28.41
N MET A 146 2.54 -12.97 28.23
CA MET A 146 1.84 -12.66 26.98
C MET A 146 2.77 -12.56 25.76
N ALA A 147 4.00 -12.07 25.94
CA ALA A 147 4.96 -11.93 24.85
C ALA A 147 5.50 -13.26 24.31
N ALA A 148 5.43 -14.34 25.11
CA ALA A 148 5.96 -15.66 24.77
C ALA A 148 4.86 -16.69 24.50
N GLY A 149 3.58 -16.32 24.67
CA GLY A 149 2.47 -17.28 24.59
C GLY A 149 2.61 -18.45 25.56
N THR A 150 3.34 -18.26 26.68
CA THR A 150 3.65 -19.31 27.65
C THR A 150 2.96 -19.03 28.97
N GLN A 151 2.35 -20.05 29.53
CA GLN A 151 1.79 -20.06 30.88
C GLN A 151 2.73 -20.86 31.78
N THR A 152 3.17 -20.27 32.89
CA THR A 152 3.98 -20.98 33.89
C THR A 152 3.11 -21.27 35.10
N VAL A 153 2.99 -22.55 35.46
CA VAL A 153 2.26 -23.01 36.64
C VAL A 153 3.25 -23.45 37.70
N THR A 154 3.18 -22.85 38.88
CA THR A 154 3.89 -23.28 40.07
C THR A 154 2.94 -24.08 40.95
N TYR A 155 3.32 -25.32 41.26
CA TYR A 155 2.58 -26.27 42.06
C TYR A 155 2.86 -26.11 43.57
N PRO A 156 2.00 -26.64 44.46
CA PRO A 156 2.17 -26.52 45.91
C PRO A 156 3.46 -27.15 46.46
N ASP A 157 4.04 -28.11 45.74
CA ASP A 157 5.33 -28.74 46.05
C ASP A 157 6.55 -27.88 45.66
N GLY A 158 6.32 -26.70 45.07
CA GLY A 158 7.35 -25.81 44.56
C GLY A 158 7.79 -26.10 43.13
N THR A 159 7.31 -27.19 42.51
CA THR A 159 7.61 -27.53 41.11
C THR A 159 6.99 -26.50 40.18
N THR A 160 7.71 -26.11 39.14
CA THR A 160 7.21 -25.16 38.15
C THR A 160 7.26 -25.78 36.76
N ARG A 161 6.16 -25.73 36.01
CA ARG A 161 6.06 -26.23 34.64
C ARG A 161 5.60 -25.15 33.67
N PRO A 162 6.27 -24.97 32.53
CA PRO A 162 5.76 -24.15 31.44
C PRO A 162 4.76 -24.93 30.60
N TYR A 163 3.76 -24.23 30.09
CA TYR A 163 2.73 -24.71 29.19
C TYR A 163 2.60 -23.75 28.01
N ARG A 164 2.38 -24.29 26.82
CA ARG A 164 2.03 -23.48 25.66
C ARG A 164 0.57 -23.04 25.76
N THR A 165 0.33 -21.79 25.42
CA THR A 165 -1.03 -21.26 25.24
C THR A 165 -1.45 -21.56 23.80
N PRO A 166 -2.73 -21.94 23.56
CA PRO A 166 -3.21 -22.13 22.20
C PRO A 166 -3.04 -20.84 21.38
N PRO A 167 -2.57 -20.92 20.13
CA PRO A 167 -2.46 -19.76 19.28
C PRO A 167 -3.86 -19.18 19.03
N THR A 168 -3.98 -17.85 19.07
CA THR A 168 -5.25 -17.14 18.84
C THR A 168 -5.17 -16.38 17.53
N TRP A 169 -6.11 -16.64 16.61
CA TRP A 169 -6.22 -15.85 15.39
C TRP A 169 -6.66 -14.43 15.71
N THR A 170 -5.91 -13.44 15.21
CA THR A 170 -6.32 -12.04 15.23
C THR A 170 -6.42 -11.55 13.80
N GLU A 171 -7.65 -11.31 13.36
CA GLU A 171 -7.93 -10.80 12.02
C GLU A 171 -7.28 -9.41 11.83
N PRO A 172 -6.40 -9.23 10.82
CA PRO A 172 -5.80 -7.94 10.56
C PRO A 172 -6.85 -6.88 10.28
N SER A 173 -6.70 -5.69 10.88
CA SER A 173 -7.59 -4.56 10.56
C SER A 173 -7.46 -4.15 9.10
N SER A 174 -8.56 -3.71 8.49
CA SER A 174 -8.53 -3.11 7.14
C SER A 174 -7.56 -1.91 7.09
N PRO A 175 -6.90 -1.68 5.95
CA PRO A 175 -5.90 -0.62 5.84
C PRO A 175 -6.54 0.76 6.00
N HIS A 176 -5.93 1.59 6.86
CA HIS A 176 -6.28 3.00 7.04
C HIS A 176 -5.16 3.89 6.48
N LEU A 177 -5.49 4.73 5.50
CA LEU A 177 -4.55 5.61 4.81
C LEU A 177 -4.31 6.87 5.65
N THR A 178 -3.16 6.93 6.32
CA THR A 178 -2.78 8.05 7.20
C THR A 178 -1.97 9.13 6.52
N ARG A 179 -1.29 8.81 5.41
CA ARG A 179 -0.49 9.75 4.63
C ARG A 179 -1.14 10.03 3.29
N THR A 180 -1.27 11.30 2.97
CA THR A 180 -1.72 11.76 1.67
C THR A 180 -0.65 11.50 0.62
N VAL A 181 -0.98 10.66 -0.35
CA VAL A 181 -0.08 10.31 -1.46
C VAL A 181 -0.88 10.35 -2.75
N LEU A 182 -0.53 11.29 -3.64
CA LEU A 182 -1.06 11.33 -4.99
C LEU A 182 -0.21 10.44 -5.91
N LEU A 183 -0.82 9.38 -6.44
CA LEU A 183 -0.22 8.61 -7.52
C LEU A 183 -0.81 9.10 -8.83
N ALA A 184 0.00 9.84 -9.60
CA ALA A 184 -0.40 10.40 -10.87
C ALA A 184 0.20 9.58 -12.02
N GLU A 185 -0.65 9.12 -12.94
CA GLU A 185 -0.21 8.56 -14.22
C GLU A 185 -0.11 9.66 -15.30
N ASN A 186 0.49 9.34 -16.44
CA ASN A 186 0.73 10.26 -17.55
C ASN A 186 -0.53 10.98 -18.07
N ASP A 187 -1.72 10.44 -17.77
CA ASP A 187 -3.00 11.00 -18.18
C ASP A 187 -3.46 12.18 -17.31
N VAL A 188 -2.95 12.29 -16.08
CA VAL A 188 -3.35 13.30 -15.08
C VAL A 188 -2.20 14.21 -14.66
N ALA A 189 -0.95 13.75 -14.78
CA ALA A 189 0.23 14.58 -14.60
C ALA A 189 1.25 14.40 -15.71
N THR A 190 1.93 15.47 -16.10
CA THR A 190 2.96 15.46 -17.14
C THR A 190 4.16 16.29 -16.72
N LEU A 191 5.36 15.71 -16.80
CA LEU A 191 6.60 16.43 -16.61
C LEU A 191 7.04 17.09 -17.92
N ARG A 192 7.42 18.36 -17.86
CA ARG A 192 7.93 19.14 -19.00
C ARG A 192 9.28 19.77 -18.65
N PRO A 193 10.24 19.85 -19.59
CA PRO A 193 11.43 20.67 -19.38
C PRO A 193 11.04 22.15 -19.23
N ALA A 194 11.73 22.88 -18.37
CA ALA A 194 11.61 24.33 -18.30
C ALA A 194 12.32 24.98 -19.49
N GLU A 195 11.68 25.98 -20.12
CA GLU A 195 12.28 26.75 -21.21
C GLU A 195 13.38 27.70 -20.70
N ASP A 196 13.22 28.18 -19.46
CA ASP A 196 14.23 28.95 -18.73
C ASP A 196 14.77 28.11 -17.55
N THR A 197 15.94 27.50 -17.76
CA THR A 197 16.60 26.61 -16.78
C THR A 197 17.21 27.33 -15.58
N ALA A 198 17.10 28.66 -15.48
CA ALA A 198 17.80 29.45 -14.46
C ALA A 198 17.40 29.16 -13.01
N THR A 199 16.22 28.57 -12.75
CA THR A 199 15.74 28.28 -11.38
C THR A 199 15.26 26.86 -11.16
N PHE A 200 14.54 26.28 -12.13
CA PHE A 200 14.06 24.89 -12.04
C PHE A 200 14.20 24.18 -13.39
N PRO A 201 14.69 22.92 -13.43
CA PRO A 201 14.89 22.22 -14.69
C PRO A 201 13.58 21.67 -15.30
N PHE A 202 12.51 21.51 -14.51
CA PHE A 202 11.25 20.93 -14.97
C PHE A 202 10.00 21.61 -14.38
N TRP A 203 8.90 21.51 -15.12
CA TRP A 203 7.54 21.81 -14.69
C TRP A 203 6.72 20.52 -14.62
N LEU A 204 6.11 20.25 -13.47
CA LEU A 204 5.12 19.21 -13.28
C LEU A 204 3.72 19.81 -13.47
N ARG A 205 3.07 19.46 -14.58
CA ARG A 205 1.70 19.86 -14.89
C ARG A 205 0.73 18.85 -14.32
N VAL A 206 -0.15 19.28 -13.43
CA VAL A 206 -1.14 18.44 -12.73
C VAL A 206 -2.55 18.93 -13.07
N SER A 207 -3.44 18.02 -13.46
CA SER A 207 -4.86 18.33 -13.67
C SER A 207 -5.57 18.46 -12.32
N THR A 208 -6.44 19.44 -12.14
CA THR A 208 -7.16 19.63 -10.86
C THR A 208 -8.58 19.05 -10.91
N LEU A 209 -9.37 19.29 -9.86
CA LEU A 209 -10.80 18.94 -9.81
C LEU A 209 -11.63 19.68 -10.86
N THR A 210 -11.22 20.91 -11.20
CA THR A 210 -11.93 21.73 -12.18
C THR A 210 -11.50 21.33 -13.60
N ALA A 211 -12.46 20.91 -14.42
CA ALA A 211 -12.20 20.53 -15.80
C ALA A 211 -11.48 21.66 -16.57
N GLY A 212 -10.34 21.33 -17.18
CA GLY A 212 -9.52 22.29 -17.93
C GLY A 212 -8.56 23.14 -17.08
N ALA A 213 -8.74 23.20 -15.76
CA ALA A 213 -7.78 23.84 -14.86
C ALA A 213 -6.58 22.94 -14.62
N ARG A 214 -5.39 23.54 -14.67
CA ARG A 214 -4.11 22.84 -14.49
C ARG A 214 -3.19 23.67 -13.63
N ILE A 215 -2.45 22.97 -12.78
CA ILE A 215 -1.40 23.57 -11.95
C ILE A 215 -0.06 23.17 -12.56
N ASP A 216 0.80 24.15 -12.80
CA ASP A 216 2.19 23.91 -13.15
C ASP A 216 3.05 24.14 -11.89
N LEU A 217 3.71 23.08 -11.44
CA LEU A 217 4.57 23.08 -10.26
C LEU A 217 6.04 23.03 -10.69
N PRO A 218 6.91 23.94 -10.23
CA PRO A 218 8.34 23.84 -10.50
C PRO A 218 8.93 22.68 -9.69
N VAL A 219 9.71 21.80 -10.33
CA VAL A 219 10.30 20.63 -9.66
C VAL A 219 11.75 20.39 -10.06
N THR A 220 12.52 19.88 -9.10
CA THR A 220 13.86 19.34 -9.31
C THR A 220 13.82 17.82 -9.12
N LEU A 221 14.43 17.08 -10.04
CA LEU A 221 14.55 15.62 -9.93
C LEU A 221 15.85 15.27 -9.18
N ALA A 222 15.78 14.36 -8.20
CA ALA A 222 16.97 13.77 -7.57
C ALA A 222 17.67 12.80 -8.51
#